data_AF-A0A413WK20-F1
#
_entry.id   AF-A0A413WK20-F1
#
_cell.length_a   1.000
_cell.length_b   1.000
_cell.length_c   1.000
_cell.angle_alpha   90.00
_cell.angle_beta   90.00
_cell.angle_gamma   90.00
#
_symmetry.space_group_name_H-M   'P 1'
#
loop_
_entity.id
_entity.type
_entity.pdbx_description
1 polymer ?
#
loop_
_entity_poly.entity_id
_entity_poly.type
_entity_poly.pdbx_seq_one_letter_code
_entity_poly.pdbx_strand_id
1 'polypeptide(L)'
;MNKHQRLKQMVTGNRKWLLVRLGFAIPIAVLVFFFLQTETRSIVYGSLLVASLLAYGVMIMRESRFMSDFTDRVRAKQVIHIQYAFDYMMIVFLCFVFPLLMKLESVSWVPFLVFSLTALGFLLVERLLDEKVKRIDPEQPTRRDVKRESF
;
A
#
# COMPACT_ATOMS: atom_id res chain seq x y z
N MET A 1 -15.97 -20.26 11.08
CA MET A 1 -16.75 -19.10 10.57
C MET A 1 -17.01 -19.29 9.09
N ASN A 2 -18.23 -19.06 8.60
CA ASN A 2 -18.59 -19.32 7.20
C ASN A 2 -18.01 -18.23 6.26
N LYS A 3 -17.72 -18.57 5.00
CA LYS A 3 -17.05 -17.68 4.01
C LYS A 3 -17.78 -16.35 3.80
N HIS A 4 -19.11 -16.37 3.75
CA HIS A 4 -19.93 -15.15 3.64
C HIS A 4 -19.84 -14.25 4.87
N GLN A 5 -19.74 -14.82 6.08
CA GLN A 5 -19.56 -14.04 7.31
C GLN A 5 -18.17 -13.39 7.36
N ARG A 6 -17.12 -14.11 6.92
CA ARG A 6 -15.75 -13.56 6.75
C ARG A 6 -15.75 -12.37 5.78
N LEU A 7 -16.36 -12.52 4.61
CA LEU A 7 -16.43 -11.46 3.60
C LEU A 7 -17.13 -10.19 4.12
N LYS A 8 -18.30 -10.32 4.76
CA LYS A 8 -19.04 -9.18 5.30
C LYS A 8 -18.24 -8.41 6.36
N GLN A 9 -17.53 -9.11 7.23
CA GLN A 9 -16.65 -8.49 8.23
C GLN A 9 -15.45 -7.80 7.59
N MET A 10 -14.83 -8.42 6.59
CA MET A 10 -13.71 -7.82 5.84
C MET A 10 -14.14 -6.57 5.07
N VAL A 11 -15.30 -6.57 4.41
CA VAL A 11 -15.84 -5.38 3.70
C VAL A 11 -16.12 -4.23 4.67
N THR A 12 -16.73 -4.55 5.82
CA THR A 12 -17.03 -3.53 6.84
C THR A 12 -15.75 -2.94 7.44
N GLY A 13 -14.75 -3.79 7.72
CA GLY A 13 -13.42 -3.37 8.15
C GLY A 13 -12.72 -2.52 7.09
N ASN A 14 -12.77 -2.94 5.83
CA ASN A 14 -12.15 -2.26 4.70
C ASN A 14 -12.65 -0.81 4.55
N ARG A 15 -13.93 -0.52 4.80
CA ARG A 15 -14.43 0.86 4.80
C ARG A 15 -13.75 1.75 5.87
N LYS A 16 -13.56 1.24 7.08
CA LYS A 16 -12.84 1.97 8.14
C LYS A 16 -11.39 2.24 7.75
N TRP A 17 -10.73 1.22 7.20
CA TRP A 17 -9.36 1.34 6.71
C TRP A 17 -9.23 2.28 5.52
N LEU A 18 -10.22 2.32 4.62
CA LEU A 18 -10.27 3.26 3.51
C LEU A 18 -10.30 4.71 4.02
N LEU A 19 -11.09 5.01 5.04
CA LEU A 19 -11.10 6.34 5.66
C LEU A 19 -9.75 6.71 6.27
N VAL A 20 -9.08 5.77 6.94
CA VAL A 20 -7.72 5.96 7.44
C VAL A 20 -6.76 6.25 6.29
N ARG A 21 -6.81 5.47 5.21
CA ARG A 21 -5.94 5.66 4.03
C ARG A 21 -6.15 7.03 3.40
N LEU A 22 -7.39 7.48 3.24
CA LEU A 22 -7.70 8.84 2.76
C LEU A 22 -7.17 9.92 3.72
N GLY A 23 -7.33 9.71 5.04
CA GLY A 23 -6.84 10.61 6.08
C GLY A 23 -5.31 10.80 6.05
N PHE A 24 -4.55 9.78 5.64
CA PHE A 24 -3.10 9.89 5.41
C PHE A 24 -2.74 10.39 4.01
N ALA A 25 -3.52 10.03 2.98
CA ALA A 25 -3.22 10.38 1.59
C ALA A 25 -3.19 11.90 1.37
N ILE A 26 -4.15 12.63 1.95
CA ILE A 26 -4.24 14.10 1.83
C ILE A 26 -2.99 14.81 2.39
N PRO A 27 -2.61 14.62 3.67
CA PRO A 27 -1.43 15.29 4.22
C PRO A 27 -0.14 14.83 3.54
N ILE A 28 -0.01 13.56 3.15
CA ILE A 28 1.15 13.09 2.39
C ILE A 28 1.25 13.82 1.04
N ALA A 29 0.14 13.95 0.30
CA ALA A 29 0.14 14.68 -0.98
C ALA A 29 0.53 16.15 -0.81
N VAL A 30 0.03 16.82 0.24
CA VAL A 30 0.40 18.20 0.58
C VAL A 30 1.90 18.31 0.92
N LEU A 31 2.45 17.37 1.68
CA LEU A 31 3.88 17.33 2.01
C LEU A 31 4.75 17.10 0.77
N VAL A 32 4.34 16.22 -0.14
CA VAL A 32 5.03 15.99 -1.42
C VAL A 32 5.06 17.26 -2.24
N PHE A 33 3.94 17.98 -2.34
CA PHE A 33 3.86 19.24 -3.07
C PHE A 33 4.84 20.28 -2.49
N PHE A 34 4.83 20.50 -1.17
CA PHE A 34 5.75 21.45 -0.54
C PHE A 34 7.22 21.01 -0.65
N PHE A 35 7.49 19.70 -0.55
CA PHE A 35 8.83 19.16 -0.70
C PHE A 35 9.43 19.45 -2.09
N LEU A 36 8.61 19.32 -3.14
CA LEU A 36 9.01 19.62 -4.51
C LEU A 36 9.17 21.12 -4.76
N GLN A 37 8.27 21.96 -4.23
CA GLN A 37 8.25 23.38 -4.56
C GLN A 37 9.27 24.22 -3.77
N THR A 38 9.68 23.77 -2.58
CA THR A 38 10.55 24.57 -1.69
C THR A 38 11.98 24.04 -1.63
N GLU A 39 12.95 24.90 -1.93
CA GLU A 39 14.38 24.58 -1.79
C GLU A 39 14.90 24.85 -0.38
N THR A 40 14.56 25.99 0.20
CA THR A 40 15.05 26.44 1.52
C THR A 40 14.55 25.62 2.71
N ARG A 41 13.46 24.87 2.57
CA ARG A 41 12.88 24.03 3.64
C ARG A 41 12.68 22.57 3.22
N SER A 42 13.36 22.14 2.16
CA SER A 42 13.25 20.78 1.62
C SER A 42 13.50 19.69 2.68
N ILE A 43 14.48 19.90 3.56
CA ILE A 43 14.81 18.96 4.66
C ILE A 43 13.66 18.83 5.67
N VAL A 44 13.00 19.94 6.01
CA VAL A 44 11.86 19.94 6.95
C VAL A 44 10.67 19.20 6.36
N TYR A 45 10.29 19.51 5.12
CA TYR A 45 9.16 18.81 4.48
C TYR A 45 9.50 17.36 4.15
N GLY A 46 10.74 17.06 3.76
CA GLY A 46 11.21 15.70 3.51
C GLY A 46 11.20 14.84 4.78
N SER A 47 11.67 15.37 5.92
CA SER A 47 11.60 14.67 7.20
C SER A 47 10.15 14.44 7.68
N LEU A 48 9.27 15.44 7.54
CA LEU A 48 7.84 15.29 7.85
C LEU A 48 7.16 14.26 6.95
N LEU A 49 7.54 14.21 5.67
CA LEU A 49 7.05 13.22 4.71
C LEU A 49 7.50 11.81 5.10
N VAL A 50 8.77 11.61 5.44
CA VAL A 50 9.29 10.33 5.95
C VAL A 50 8.56 9.92 7.23
N ALA A 51 8.39 10.83 8.20
CA ALA A 51 7.66 10.54 9.43
C ALA A 51 6.20 10.13 9.15
N SER A 52 5.52 10.80 8.21
CA SER A 52 4.16 10.47 7.79
C SER A 52 4.08 9.11 7.12
N LEU A 53 5.06 8.76 6.29
CA LEU A 53 5.15 7.45 5.66
C LEU A 53 5.43 6.33 6.67
N LEU A 54 6.25 6.57 7.70
CA LEU A 54 6.46 5.61 8.78
C LEU A 54 5.18 5.40 9.60
N ALA A 55 4.48 6.47 9.96
CA ALA A 55 3.19 6.40 10.65
C ALA A 55 2.15 5.63 9.83
N TYR A 56 2.10 5.88 8.52
CA TYR A 56 1.25 5.14 7.60
C TYR A 56 1.63 3.65 7.53
N GLY A 57 2.93 3.34 7.53
CA GLY A 57 3.43 1.95 7.57
C GLY A 57 2.97 1.18 8.80
N VAL A 58 2.95 1.83 9.97
CA VAL A 58 2.40 1.23 11.20
C VAL A 58 0.91 0.92 11.04
N MET A 59 0.14 1.82 10.41
CA MET A 59 -1.28 1.60 10.15
C MET A 59 -1.52 0.45 9.16
N ILE A 60 -0.72 0.37 8.10
CA ILE A 60 -0.75 -0.76 7.15
C ILE A 60 -0.40 -2.08 7.84
N MET A 61 0.57 -2.09 8.76
CA MET A 61 0.88 -3.30 9.52
C MET A 61 -0.30 -3.74 10.40
N ARG A 62 -1.02 -2.79 11.01
CA ARG A 62 -2.24 -3.09 11.80
C ARG A 62 -3.35 -3.65 10.92
N GLU A 63 -3.57 -3.06 9.74
CA GLU A 63 -4.54 -3.56 8.77
C GLU A 63 -4.19 -4.97 8.31
N SER A 64 -2.91 -5.22 8.03
CA SER A 64 -2.41 -6.52 7.62
C SER A 64 -2.67 -7.60 8.67
N ARG A 65 -2.42 -7.29 9.95
CA ARG A 65 -2.74 -8.21 11.06
C ARG A 65 -4.24 -8.50 11.13
N PHE A 66 -5.08 -7.47 11.07
CA PHE A 66 -6.53 -7.62 11.07
C PHE A 66 -7.02 -8.53 9.93
N MET A 67 -6.49 -8.36 8.70
CA MET A 67 -6.87 -9.23 7.58
C MET A 67 -6.31 -10.65 7.70
N SER A 68 -5.14 -10.81 8.33
CA SER A 68 -4.54 -12.13 8.55
C SER A 68 -5.27 -12.96 9.62
N ASP A 69 -6.00 -12.32 10.54
CA ASP A 69 -6.74 -13.00 11.61
C ASP A 69 -7.96 -13.80 11.08
N PHE A 70 -8.36 -13.59 9.83
CA PHE A 70 -9.46 -14.32 9.20
C PHE A 70 -9.09 -15.72 8.67
N THR A 71 -7.80 -16.07 8.63
CA THR A 71 -7.31 -17.39 8.23
C THR A 71 -6.47 -18.00 9.35
N ASP A 72 -6.60 -19.31 9.58
CA ASP A 72 -5.76 -20.03 10.55
C ASP A 72 -4.48 -20.60 9.90
N ARG A 73 -4.39 -20.54 8.56
CA ARG A 73 -3.26 -21.10 7.81
C ARG A 73 -2.06 -20.15 7.88
N VAL A 74 -0.99 -20.56 8.56
CA VAL A 74 0.27 -19.80 8.70
C VAL A 74 0.82 -19.33 7.35
N ARG A 75 0.78 -20.20 6.32
CA ARG A 75 1.23 -19.85 4.97
C ARG A 75 0.38 -18.76 4.31
N ALA A 76 -0.93 -18.72 4.55
CA ALA A 76 -1.80 -17.67 4.03
C ALA A 76 -1.55 -16.33 4.74
N LYS A 77 -1.36 -16.34 6.07
CA LYS A 77 -0.98 -15.16 6.84
C LYS A 77 0.30 -14.51 6.31
N GLN A 78 1.34 -15.31 6.02
CA GLN A 78 2.59 -14.81 5.45
C GLN A 78 2.37 -14.13 4.09
N VAL A 79 1.57 -14.74 3.20
CA VAL A 79 1.29 -14.15 1.88
C VAL A 79 0.52 -12.84 2.01
N ILE A 80 -0.44 -12.74 2.93
CA ILE A 80 -1.18 -11.50 3.21
C ILE A 80 -0.23 -10.41 3.71
N HIS A 81 0.67 -10.72 4.64
CA HIS A 81 1.67 -9.76 5.10
C HIS A 81 2.56 -9.27 3.96
N ILE A 82 2.98 -10.17 3.07
CA ILE A 82 3.76 -9.81 1.88
C ILE A 82 2.95 -8.87 0.98
N GLN A 83 1.67 -9.16 0.71
CA GLN A 83 0.82 -8.26 -0.10
C GLN A 83 0.75 -6.85 0.48
N TYR A 84 0.55 -6.72 1.79
CA TYR A 84 0.52 -5.42 2.47
C TYR A 84 1.88 -4.72 2.49
N ALA A 85 2.98 -5.46 2.59
CA ALA A 85 4.32 -4.91 2.47
C ALA A 85 4.60 -4.38 1.06
N PHE A 86 4.18 -5.10 0.03
CA PHE A 86 4.28 -4.66 -1.37
C PHE A 86 3.47 -3.38 -1.62
N ASP A 87 2.22 -3.29 -1.12
CA ASP A 87 1.42 -2.07 -1.21
C ASP A 87 2.11 -0.88 -0.55
N TYR A 88 2.64 -1.08 0.66
CA TYR A 88 3.36 -0.03 1.39
C TYR A 88 4.60 0.43 0.63
N MET A 89 5.39 -0.50 0.10
CA MET A 89 6.55 -0.19 -0.72
C MET A 89 6.17 0.62 -1.95
N MET A 90 5.07 0.27 -2.63
CA MET A 90 4.58 1.03 -3.78
C MET A 90 4.23 2.47 -3.40
N ILE A 91 3.61 2.68 -2.23
CA ILE A 91 3.27 4.02 -1.73
C ILE A 91 4.53 4.82 -1.38
N VAL A 92 5.51 4.22 -0.69
CA VAL A 92 6.81 4.87 -0.42
C VAL A 92 7.52 5.22 -1.73
N PHE A 93 7.49 4.32 -2.70
CA PHE A 93 8.10 4.54 -3.99
C PHE A 93 7.45 5.72 -4.74
N LEU A 94 6.12 5.79 -4.73
CA LEU A 94 5.37 6.84 -5.42
C LEU A 94 5.39 8.20 -4.69
N CYS A 95 5.31 8.20 -3.36
CA CYS A 95 5.20 9.42 -2.57
C CYS A 95 6.55 9.96 -2.09
N PHE A 96 7.63 9.19 -2.12
CA PHE A 96 8.94 9.67 -1.66
C PHE A 96 10.02 9.52 -2.73
N VAL A 97 10.24 8.31 -3.24
CA VAL A 97 11.32 8.05 -4.20
C VAL A 97 11.11 8.85 -5.49
N PHE A 98 9.89 8.86 -6.04
CA PHE A 98 9.59 9.62 -7.25
C PHE A 98 9.77 11.13 -7.09
N PRO A 99 9.18 11.80 -6.07
CA PRO A 99 9.45 13.22 -5.81
C PRO A 99 10.93 13.53 -5.57
N LEU A 100 11.65 12.65 -4.88
CA LEU A 100 13.09 12.82 -4.66
C LEU A 100 13.86 12.81 -5.99
N LEU A 101 13.55 11.87 -6.89
CA LEU A 101 14.15 11.81 -8.23
C LEU A 101 13.86 13.07 -9.05
N MET A 102 12.63 13.58 -8.98
CA MET A 102 12.23 14.83 -9.64
C MET A 102 13.04 16.02 -9.12
N LYS A 103 13.25 16.09 -7.80
CA LYS A 103 13.98 17.19 -7.15
C LYS A 103 15.49 17.13 -7.40
N LEU A 104 16.06 15.94 -7.58
CA LEU A 104 17.47 15.76 -7.90
C LEU A 104 17.85 16.18 -9.33
N GLU A 105 16.91 16.76 -10.09
CA GLU A 105 17.09 17.23 -11.48
C GLU A 105 17.89 16.23 -12.33
N SER A 106 17.65 14.92 -12.16
CA SER A 106 18.23 13.96 -13.08
C SER A 106 17.50 14.14 -14.41
N VAL A 107 18.04 14.97 -15.29
CA VAL A 107 17.56 15.29 -16.64
C VAL A 107 17.74 14.06 -17.54
N SER A 108 17.05 12.97 -17.20
CA SER A 108 17.07 11.72 -17.91
C SER A 108 15.69 11.09 -17.81
N TRP A 109 15.23 10.52 -18.91
CA TRP A 109 14.00 9.72 -18.99
C TRP A 109 14.16 8.36 -18.30
N VAL A 110 15.39 7.98 -17.94
CA VAL A 110 15.72 6.67 -17.35
C VAL A 110 15.02 6.45 -16.00
N PRO A 111 15.03 7.37 -15.02
CA PRO A 111 14.34 7.16 -13.74
C PRO A 111 12.82 7.04 -13.91
N PHE A 112 12.24 7.74 -14.89
CA PHE A 112 10.83 7.60 -15.24
C PHE A 112 10.53 6.19 -15.77
N LEU A 113 11.35 5.66 -16.69
CA LEU A 113 11.15 4.30 -17.18
C LEU A 113 11.35 3.24 -16.11
N VAL A 114 12.40 3.37 -15.29
CA VAL A 114 12.64 2.47 -14.16
C VAL A 114 11.44 2.51 -13.21
N PHE A 115 10.89 3.71 -12.95
CA PHE A 115 9.69 3.87 -12.15
C PHE A 115 8.47 3.16 -12.76
N SER A 116 8.19 3.40 -14.03
CA SER A 116 7.05 2.77 -14.73
C SER A 116 7.17 1.24 -14.79
N LEU A 117 8.36 0.71 -15.11
CA LEU A 117 8.60 -0.74 -15.14
C LEU A 117 8.46 -1.36 -13.75
N THR A 118 8.96 -0.68 -12.72
CA THR A 118 8.81 -1.13 -11.34
C THR A 118 7.34 -1.18 -10.95
N ALA A 119 6.58 -0.12 -11.18
CA ALA A 119 5.14 -0.08 -10.91
C ALA A 119 4.37 -1.20 -11.64
N LEU A 120 4.73 -1.48 -12.89
CA LEU A 120 4.14 -2.58 -13.67
C LEU A 120 4.48 -3.95 -13.07
N GLY A 121 5.73 -4.14 -12.64
CA GLY A 121 6.16 -5.33 -11.90
C GLY A 121 5.37 -5.54 -10.61
N PHE A 122 5.12 -4.47 -9.84
CA PHE A 122 4.28 -4.52 -8.63
C PHE A 122 2.87 -5.04 -8.93
N LEU A 123 2.22 -4.57 -10.01
CA LEU A 123 0.89 -5.05 -10.41
C LEU A 123 0.86 -6.54 -10.77
N LEU A 124 1.93 -7.04 -11.38
CA LEU A 124 2.07 -8.46 -11.69
C LEU A 124 2.28 -9.30 -10.42
N VAL A 125 3.10 -8.82 -9.49
CA VAL A 125 3.33 -9.49 -8.20
C VAL A 125 2.04 -9.55 -7.39
N GLU A 126 1.23 -8.49 -7.35
CA GLU A 126 -0.07 -8.50 -6.66
C GLU A 126 -0.97 -9.63 -7.19
N ARG A 127 -1.05 -9.81 -8.52
CA ARG A 127 -1.79 -10.90 -9.16
C ARG A 127 -1.29 -12.28 -8.75
N LEU A 128 0.02 -12.49 -8.76
CA LEU A 128 0.62 -13.77 -8.39
C LEU A 128 0.39 -14.10 -6.92
N LEU A 129 0.44 -13.10 -6.04
CA LEU A 129 0.16 -13.28 -4.61
C LEU A 129 -1.31 -13.63 -4.37
N ASP A 130 -2.26 -12.97 -5.06
CA ASP A 130 -3.69 -13.29 -4.96
C ASP A 130 -3.98 -14.74 -5.39
N GLU A 131 -3.39 -15.19 -6.50
CA GLU A 131 -3.51 -16.59 -6.95
C GLU A 131 -2.90 -17.56 -5.93
N LYS A 132 -1.78 -17.20 -5.32
CA LYS A 132 -1.13 -18.01 -4.30
C LYS A 132 -1.98 -18.14 -3.03
N VAL A 133 -2.63 -17.06 -2.58
CA VAL A 133 -3.60 -17.12 -1.46
C VAL A 133 -4.74 -18.07 -1.83
N LYS A 134 -5.33 -17.94 -3.03
CA LYS A 134 -6.45 -18.78 -3.47
C LYS A 134 -6.09 -20.28 -3.53
N ARG A 135 -4.85 -20.61 -3.90
CA ARG A 135 -4.34 -22.00 -3.88
C ARG A 135 -4.12 -22.52 -2.46
N ILE A 136 -3.68 -21.67 -1.53
CA ILE A 136 -3.38 -22.06 -0.15
C ILE A 136 -4.64 -22.12 0.71
N ASP A 137 -5.59 -21.21 0.52
CA ASP A 137 -6.84 -21.12 1.26
C ASP A 137 -7.99 -20.67 0.32
N PRO A 138 -8.70 -21.61 -0.33
CA PRO A 138 -9.79 -21.28 -1.25
C PRO A 138 -11.03 -20.68 -0.55
N GLU A 139 -11.12 -20.82 0.77
CA GLU A 139 -12.20 -20.25 1.57
C GLU A 139 -11.91 -18.81 2.00
N GLN A 140 -10.64 -18.39 1.97
CA GLN A 140 -10.27 -17.02 2.24
C GLN A 140 -10.68 -16.10 1.08
N PRO A 141 -11.52 -15.07 1.34
CA PRO A 141 -11.82 -14.08 0.33
C PRO A 141 -10.55 -13.34 -0.10
N THR A 142 -10.35 -13.18 -1.40
CA THR A 142 -9.21 -12.40 -1.91
C THR A 142 -9.48 -10.91 -1.76
N ARG A 143 -8.42 -10.09 -1.78
CA ARG A 143 -8.56 -8.62 -1.74
C ARG A 143 -9.40 -8.08 -2.90
N ARG A 144 -9.38 -8.76 -4.05
CA ARG A 144 -10.25 -8.44 -5.21
C ARG A 144 -11.72 -8.66 -4.92
N ASP A 145 -12.06 -9.74 -4.22
CA ASP A 145 -13.44 -10.04 -3.83
C ASP A 145 -13.97 -8.96 -2.87
N VAL A 146 -13.14 -8.57 -1.89
CA VAL A 146 -13.46 -7.47 -0.95
C VAL A 146 -13.63 -6.14 -1.68
N LYS A 147 -12.75 -5.81 -2.65
CA LYS A 147 -12.88 -4.60 -3.48
C LYS A 147 -14.18 -4.62 -4.30
N ARG A 148 -14.53 -5.75 -4.90
CA ARG A 148 -15.72 -5.89 -5.76
C ARG A 148 -17.04 -5.73 -5.01
N GLU A 149 -17.11 -6.14 -3.74
CA GLU A 149 -18.33 -5.97 -2.91
C GLU A 149 -18.36 -4.68 -2.09
N SER A 150 -17.26 -3.92 -2.06
CA SER A 150 -17.20 -2.66 -1.32
C SER A 150 -17.76 -1.44 -2.07
N PHE A 151 -18.03 -1.59 -3.37
CA PHE A 151 -18.63 -0.62 -4.30
C PHE A 151 -19.93 -1.17 -4.87
#